data_AF-A0A9D6I248-F1
#
_entry.id   AF-A0A9D6I248-F1
#
_cell.length_a   1.000
_cell.length_b   1.000
_cell.length_c   1.000
_cell.angle_alpha   90.00
_cell.angle_beta   90.00
_cell.angle_gamma   90.00
#
_symmetry.space_group_name_H-M   'P 1'
#
loop_
_entity.id
_entity.type
_entity.pdbx_description
1 polymer ?
#
loop_
_entity_poly.entity_id
_entity_poly.type
_entity_poly.pdbx_seq_one_letter_code
_entity_poly.pdbx_strand_id
1 'polypeptide(L)'
;MDQAAPKPAAGAPAAGAAQAVNLRTLLEEMIERDASDLHITAGERPKLRVDGDITNSRAEYVLTPKDTLQLAYSVLTENQKKKFEMEDELDFSFGIQNLARFRGNCFKQRGCVSIVIRQIPFSVKTFDQLGLAPIISQLADRPRGLVLVPPRWPR
;
A
#
# COMPACT_ATOMS: atom_id res chain seq x y z
N MET A 1 -35.22 -39.26 -29.89
CA MET A 1 -36.18 -38.27 -29.34
C MET A 1 -36.57 -38.84 -27.98
N ASP A 2 -35.96 -38.50 -26.86
CA ASP A 2 -35.50 -37.20 -26.37
C ASP A 2 -34.44 -37.48 -25.27
N GLN A 3 -33.21 -36.96 -25.41
CA GLN A 3 -32.20 -36.96 -24.35
C GLN A 3 -32.06 -35.51 -23.88
N ALA A 4 -32.27 -35.23 -22.59
CA ALA A 4 -31.59 -34.15 -21.87
C ALA A 4 -31.90 -34.20 -20.36
N ALA A 5 -30.94 -34.70 -19.58
CA ALA A 5 -30.71 -34.25 -18.21
C ALA A 5 -29.61 -33.15 -18.23
N PRO A 6 -29.32 -32.50 -17.11
CA PRO A 6 -29.95 -31.27 -16.62
C PRO A 6 -29.11 -30.01 -16.94
N LYS A 7 -29.79 -28.86 -17.03
CA LYS A 7 -29.19 -27.52 -17.14
C LYS A 7 -28.44 -27.16 -15.84
N PRO A 8 -27.14 -26.83 -15.87
CA PRO A 8 -26.50 -26.13 -14.75
C PRO A 8 -26.90 -24.66 -14.82
N ALA A 9 -27.56 -24.19 -13.76
CA ALA A 9 -27.97 -22.79 -13.62
C ALA A 9 -26.76 -21.90 -13.31
N ALA A 10 -26.61 -20.87 -14.16
CA ALA A 10 -26.05 -19.53 -13.90
C ALA A 10 -24.83 -19.48 -12.95
N GLY A 11 -23.60 -19.36 -13.46
CA GLY A 11 -23.17 -18.20 -14.25
C GLY A 11 -22.79 -17.06 -13.30
N ALA A 12 -21.60 -17.16 -12.72
CA ALA A 12 -20.97 -16.08 -11.96
C ALA A 12 -20.98 -14.80 -12.81
N PRO A 13 -21.38 -13.64 -12.25
CA PRO A 13 -21.50 -12.45 -13.07
C PRO A 13 -20.11 -11.88 -13.36
N ALA A 14 -19.88 -11.70 -14.66
CA ALA A 14 -19.08 -10.64 -15.27
C ALA A 14 -17.63 -10.49 -14.78
N ALA A 15 -16.74 -11.19 -15.48
CA ALA A 15 -15.42 -10.67 -15.81
C ALA A 15 -15.57 -9.35 -16.58
N GLY A 16 -15.76 -8.25 -15.84
CA GLY A 16 -15.80 -6.90 -16.38
C GLY A 16 -14.39 -6.42 -16.66
N ALA A 17 -14.11 -6.16 -17.95
CA ALA A 17 -13.02 -5.37 -18.51
C ALA A 17 -11.67 -5.40 -17.78
N ALA A 18 -10.67 -5.98 -18.44
CA ALA A 18 -9.25 -5.86 -18.11
C ALA A 18 -8.80 -4.39 -18.19
N GLN A 19 -9.16 -3.57 -17.20
CA GLN A 19 -8.51 -2.31 -16.95
C GLN A 19 -7.20 -2.66 -16.25
N ALA A 20 -6.08 -2.54 -16.95
CA ALA A 20 -4.75 -2.71 -16.35
C ALA A 20 -4.65 -1.73 -15.18
N VAL A 21 -4.81 -2.22 -13.95
CA VAL A 21 -4.69 -1.40 -12.75
C VAL A 21 -3.25 -0.93 -12.70
N ASN A 22 -3.05 0.37 -12.91
CA ASN A 22 -1.73 0.97 -12.90
C ASN A 22 -1.41 1.43 -11.48
N LEU A 23 -0.26 1.02 -10.96
CA LEU A 23 0.16 1.44 -9.63
C LEU A 23 0.21 2.97 -9.50
N ARG A 24 0.66 3.67 -10.55
CA ARG A 24 0.72 5.13 -10.54
C ARG A 24 -0.63 5.76 -10.25
N THR A 25 -1.70 5.27 -10.86
CA THR A 25 -3.07 5.78 -10.65
C THR A 25 -3.55 5.53 -9.22
N LEU A 26 -3.19 4.39 -8.63
CA LEU A 26 -3.50 4.10 -7.22
C LEU A 26 -2.73 5.02 -6.26
N LEU A 27 -1.48 5.35 -6.58
CA LEU A 27 -0.66 6.28 -5.78
C LEU A 27 -1.12 7.73 -5.94
N GLU A 28 -1.58 8.12 -7.13
CA GLU A 28 -2.24 9.41 -7.37
C GLU A 28 -3.52 9.53 -6.54
N GLU A 29 -4.37 8.48 -6.55
CA GLU A 29 -5.58 8.43 -5.72
C GLU A 29 -5.25 8.48 -4.22
N MET A 30 -4.20 7.77 -3.80
CA MET A 30 -3.71 7.77 -2.42
C MET A 30 -3.40 9.20 -1.95
N ILE A 31 -2.73 9.99 -2.79
CA ILE A 31 -2.37 11.38 -2.48
C ILE A 31 -3.60 12.29 -2.53
N GLU A 32 -4.49 12.12 -3.53
CA GLU A 32 -5.72 12.91 -3.65
C GLU A 32 -6.63 12.77 -2.40
N ARG A 33 -6.62 11.58 -1.79
CA ARG A 33 -7.44 11.25 -0.61
C ARG A 33 -6.69 11.40 0.73
N ASP A 34 -5.46 11.90 0.73
CA ASP A 34 -4.58 11.98 1.90
C ASP A 34 -4.47 10.66 2.68
N ALA A 35 -4.41 9.53 1.95
CA ALA A 35 -4.33 8.20 2.54
C ALA A 35 -2.93 7.93 3.10
N SER A 36 -2.84 7.34 4.29
CA SER A 36 -1.57 7.00 4.94
C SER A 36 -0.92 5.75 4.35
N ASP A 37 -1.72 4.73 4.03
CA ASP A 37 -1.26 3.44 3.52
C ASP A 37 -2.15 2.92 2.39
N LEU A 38 -1.55 2.34 1.35
CA LEU A 38 -2.19 1.61 0.27
C LEU A 38 -1.89 0.12 0.45
N HIS A 39 -2.93 -0.69 0.49
CA HIS A 39 -2.91 -2.14 0.65
C HIS A 39 -3.34 -2.79 -0.66
N ILE A 40 -2.47 -3.64 -1.21
CA ILE A 40 -2.67 -4.40 -2.44
C ILE A 40 -2.55 -5.88 -2.08
N THR A 41 -3.66 -6.60 -2.15
CA THR A 41 -3.73 -8.02 -1.81
C THR A 41 -4.55 -8.75 -2.86
N ALA A 42 -4.13 -9.96 -3.23
CA ALA A 42 -4.86 -10.78 -4.19
C ALA A 42 -6.19 -11.26 -3.60
N GLY A 43 -7.23 -11.29 -4.43
CA GLY A 43 -8.59 -11.69 -4.05
C GLY A 43 -9.45 -10.56 -3.49
N GLU A 44 -8.90 -9.34 -3.36
CA GLU A 44 -9.63 -8.15 -2.92
C GLU A 44 -9.34 -6.95 -3.82
N ARG A 45 -10.15 -5.89 -3.66
CA ARG A 45 -9.89 -4.58 -4.28
C ARG A 45 -8.73 -3.90 -3.54
N PRO A 46 -7.96 -3.01 -4.19
CA PRO A 46 -6.99 -2.18 -3.50
C PRO A 46 -7.67 -1.36 -2.39
N LYS A 47 -7.07 -1.34 -1.20
CA LYS A 47 -7.60 -0.66 -0.02
C LYS A 47 -6.67 0.49 0.37
N LEU A 48 -7.26 1.62 0.73
CA LEU A 48 -6.56 2.80 1.20
C LEU A 48 -6.91 3.01 2.68
N ARG A 49 -5.92 3.32 3.50
CA ARG A 49 -6.14 3.78 4.87
C ARG A 49 -6.20 5.30 4.86
N VAL A 50 -7.36 5.88 5.13
CA VAL A 50 -7.58 7.33 5.25
C VAL A 50 -7.97 7.61 6.69
N ASP A 51 -7.24 8.50 7.36
CA ASP A 51 -7.50 8.88 8.77
C ASP A 51 -7.62 7.70 9.76
N GLY A 52 -7.00 6.56 9.45
CA GLY A 52 -7.04 5.35 10.27
C GLY A 52 -8.05 4.29 9.81
N ASP A 53 -9.04 4.68 9.00
CA ASP A 53 -10.06 3.78 8.47
C ASP A 53 -9.68 3.19 7.11
N ILE A 54 -9.97 1.90 6.92
CA ILE A 54 -9.66 1.18 5.68
C ILE A 54 -10.85 1.30 4.73
N THR A 55 -10.65 2.01 3.62
CA THR A 55 -11.65 2.25 2.57
C THR A 55 -11.20 1.62 1.25
N ASN A 56 -12.12 1.16 0.42
CA ASN A 56 -11.78 0.67 -0.92
C ASN A 56 -11.35 1.84 -1.84
N SER A 57 -10.42 1.58 -2.75
CA SER A 57 -10.07 2.54 -3.80
C SER A 57 -11.19 2.68 -4.84
N ARG A 58 -11.06 3.66 -5.75
CA ARG A 58 -11.97 3.83 -6.91
C ARG A 58 -11.91 2.64 -7.87
N ALA A 59 -10.86 1.80 -7.78
CA ALA A 59 -10.76 0.60 -8.58
C ALA A 59 -11.79 -0.45 -8.09
N GLU A 60 -12.79 -0.71 -8.91
CA GLU A 60 -13.78 -1.77 -8.63
C GLU A 60 -13.26 -3.18 -8.96
N TYR A 61 -12.10 -3.25 -9.60
CA TYR A 61 -11.47 -4.50 -10.01
C TYR A 61 -10.85 -5.24 -8.82
N VAL A 62 -11.17 -6.54 -8.72
CA VAL A 62 -10.59 -7.45 -7.74
C VAL A 62 -9.25 -7.94 -8.27
N LEU A 63 -8.18 -7.70 -7.52
CA LEU A 63 -6.84 -8.06 -7.93
C LEU A 63 -6.66 -9.58 -7.99
N THR A 64 -6.19 -10.10 -9.10
CA THR A 64 -5.79 -11.51 -9.18
C THR A 64 -4.35 -11.70 -8.68
N PRO A 65 -3.93 -12.93 -8.33
CA PRO A 65 -2.53 -13.19 -7.95
C PRO A 65 -1.51 -12.82 -9.04
N LYS A 66 -1.92 -12.86 -10.31
CA LYS A 66 -1.07 -12.44 -11.42
C LYS A 66 -0.92 -10.92 -11.45
N ASP A 67 -2.01 -10.19 -11.19
CA ASP A 67 -1.99 -8.73 -11.17
C ASP A 67 -1.12 -8.20 -10.02
N THR A 68 -1.23 -8.78 -8.82
CA THR A 68 -0.39 -8.35 -7.69
C THR A 68 1.09 -8.64 -7.90
N LEU A 69 1.43 -9.78 -8.52
CA LEU A 69 2.80 -10.10 -8.91
C LEU A 69 3.33 -9.10 -9.95
N GLN A 70 2.53 -8.78 -10.97
CA GLN A 70 2.90 -7.81 -12.00
C GLN A 70 3.10 -6.41 -11.39
N LEU A 71 2.21 -6.00 -10.48
CA LEU A 71 2.33 -4.73 -9.75
C LEU A 71 3.62 -4.69 -8.92
N ALA A 72 3.93 -5.74 -8.16
CA ALA A 72 5.17 -5.82 -7.39
C ALA A 72 6.39 -5.71 -8.31
N TYR A 73 6.41 -6.48 -9.39
CA TYR A 73 7.54 -6.54 -10.31
C TYR A 73 7.72 -5.26 -11.14
N SER A 74 6.70 -4.41 -11.21
CA SER A 74 6.79 -3.09 -11.86
C SER A 74 7.54 -2.05 -11.03
N VAL A 75 7.61 -2.23 -9.71
CA VAL A 75 8.31 -1.30 -8.80
C VAL A 75 9.67 -1.81 -8.38
N LEU A 76 9.82 -3.13 -8.28
CA LEU A 76 11.06 -3.75 -7.86
C LEU A 76 12.11 -3.72 -8.99
N THR A 77 13.35 -3.39 -8.61
CA THR A 77 14.53 -3.57 -9.47
C THR A 77 14.88 -5.05 -9.62
N GLU A 78 15.66 -5.44 -10.64
CA GLU A 78 16.04 -6.85 -10.84
C GLU A 78 16.74 -7.47 -9.62
N ASN A 79 17.60 -6.71 -8.95
CA ASN A 79 18.27 -7.16 -7.72
C ASN A 79 17.28 -7.38 -6.57
N GLN A 80 16.27 -6.53 -6.47
CA GLN A 80 15.20 -6.66 -5.48
C GLN A 80 14.27 -7.84 -5.79
N LYS A 81 13.96 -8.10 -7.07
CA LYS A 81 13.19 -9.29 -7.47
C LYS A 81 13.86 -10.58 -7.03
N LYS A 82 15.17 -10.70 -7.27
CA LYS A 82 15.96 -11.86 -6.83
C LYS A 82 15.91 -12.05 -5.31
N LYS A 83 16.03 -10.96 -4.54
CA LYS A 83 15.90 -11.02 -3.07
C LYS A 83 14.50 -11.44 -2.63
N PHE A 84 13.47 -10.86 -3.23
CA PHE A 84 12.08 -11.20 -2.94
C PHE A 84 11.77 -12.68 -3.23
N GLU A 85 12.31 -13.25 -4.31
CA GLU A 85 12.14 -14.67 -4.62
C GLU A 85 12.88 -15.62 -3.64
N MET A 86 13.89 -15.13 -2.92
CA MET A 86 14.65 -15.90 -1.93
C MET A 86 14.07 -15.76 -0.52
N GLU A 87 13.69 -14.56 -0.12
CA GLU A 87 13.25 -14.23 1.25
C GLU A 87 11.72 -14.20 1.41
N ASP A 88 10.95 -14.24 0.31
CA ASP A 88 9.48 -14.08 0.25
C ASP A 88 8.95 -12.77 0.88
N GLU A 89 9.83 -11.89 1.35
CA GLU A 89 9.55 -10.55 1.85
C GLU A 89 10.63 -9.55 1.39
N LEU A 90 10.25 -8.28 1.28
CA LEU A 90 11.17 -7.22 0.91
C LEU A 90 10.62 -5.83 1.29
N ASP A 91 11.39 -5.10 2.11
CA ASP A 91 11.23 -3.66 2.30
C ASP A 91 11.99 -2.88 1.23
N PHE A 92 11.34 -1.88 0.64
CA PHE A 92 11.96 -0.96 -0.31
C PHE A 92 11.39 0.44 -0.18
N SER A 93 12.06 1.41 -0.78
CA SER A 93 11.60 2.79 -0.81
C SER A 93 11.87 3.37 -2.18
N PHE A 94 10.92 4.12 -2.71
CA PHE A 94 11.00 4.73 -4.02
C PHE A 94 10.35 6.11 -3.99
N GLY A 95 10.83 7.01 -4.82
CA GLY A 95 10.22 8.33 -5.00
C GLY A 95 9.65 8.41 -6.41
N ILE A 96 8.45 8.99 -6.52
CA ILE A 96 7.92 9.37 -7.83
C ILE A 96 8.02 10.90 -7.94
N GLN A 97 8.63 11.37 -9.03
CA GLN A 97 8.77 12.79 -9.30
C GLN A 97 7.39 13.47 -9.31
N ASN A 98 7.27 14.59 -8.59
CA ASN A 98 6.05 15.41 -8.43
C ASN A 98 4.90 14.77 -7.63
N LEU A 99 5.11 13.64 -6.94
CA LEU A 99 4.08 12.99 -6.12
C LEU A 99 4.48 12.93 -4.64
N ALA A 100 5.17 11.87 -4.24
CA ALA A 100 5.65 11.65 -2.88
C ALA A 100 6.85 10.69 -2.89
N ARG A 101 7.50 10.56 -1.74
CA ARG A 101 8.30 9.37 -1.44
C ARG A 101 7.39 8.32 -0.83
N PHE A 102 7.66 7.07 -1.16
CA PHE A 102 6.89 5.94 -0.67
C PHE A 102 7.83 4.91 -0.08
N ARG A 103 7.40 4.28 1.01
CA ARG A 103 8.00 3.06 1.54
C ARG A 103 7.06 1.91 1.22
N GLY A 104 7.53 0.96 0.44
CA GLY A 104 6.81 -0.26 0.11
C GLY A 104 7.35 -1.43 0.93
N ASN A 105 6.47 -2.34 1.30
CA ASN A 105 6.82 -3.67 1.75
C ASN A 105 6.05 -4.66 0.87
N CYS A 106 6.79 -5.54 0.19
CA CYS A 106 6.25 -6.65 -0.57
C CYS A 106 6.43 -7.91 0.25
N PHE A 107 5.41 -8.76 0.34
CA PHE A 107 5.50 -10.03 1.05
C PHE A 107 4.57 -11.05 0.41
N LYS A 108 4.86 -12.32 0.64
CA LYS A 108 4.03 -13.42 0.15
C LYS A 108 3.12 -13.94 1.26
N GLN A 109 1.82 -13.90 1.00
CA GLN A 109 0.79 -14.38 1.92
C GLN A 109 -0.05 -15.45 1.22
N ARG A 110 -0.11 -16.65 1.80
CA ARG A 110 -0.89 -17.79 1.26
C ARG A 110 -0.56 -18.11 -0.22
N GLY A 111 0.73 -18.00 -0.57
CA GLY A 111 1.21 -18.23 -1.95
C GLY A 111 0.93 -17.09 -2.93
N CYS A 112 0.30 -15.99 -2.49
CA CYS A 112 0.03 -14.82 -3.31
C CYS A 112 0.91 -13.64 -2.86
N VAL A 113 1.35 -12.81 -3.81
CA VAL A 113 2.11 -11.59 -3.48
C VAL A 113 1.14 -10.50 -3.01
N SER A 114 1.50 -9.84 -1.92
CA SER A 114 0.83 -8.66 -1.36
C SER A 114 1.84 -7.52 -1.19
N ILE A 115 1.34 -6.30 -1.28
CA ILE A 115 2.15 -5.09 -1.18
C ILE A 115 1.44 -4.11 -0.27
N VAL A 116 2.18 -3.52 0.66
CA VAL A 116 1.72 -2.38 1.46
C VAL A 116 2.64 -1.21 1.19
N ILE A 117 2.07 -0.07 0.80
CA ILE A 117 2.80 1.14 0.45
C ILE A 117 2.37 2.25 1.40
N ARG A 118 3.33 2.84 2.09
CA ARG A 118 3.11 3.99 2.96
C ARG A 118 3.65 5.25 2.31
N GLN A 119 2.87 6.32 2.35
CA GLN A 119 3.31 7.63 1.90
C GLN A 119 4.25 8.27 2.94
N ILE A 120 5.36 8.82 2.47
CA ILE A 120 6.30 9.62 3.24
C ILE A 120 6.18 11.07 2.74
N PRO A 121 5.69 12.00 3.57
CA PRO A 121 5.54 13.39 3.18
C PRO A 121 6.90 14.03 2.90
N PHE A 122 6.98 14.90 1.89
CA PHE A 122 8.20 15.65 1.55
C PHE A 122 8.50 16.76 2.55
N SER A 123 7.46 17.40 3.09
CA SER A 123 7.59 18.49 4.05
C SER A 123 7.57 17.93 5.47
N VAL A 124 8.66 18.15 6.21
CA VAL A 124 8.72 17.87 7.64
C VAL A 124 7.88 18.94 8.34
N LYS A 125 6.80 18.51 9.02
CA LYS A 125 5.95 19.42 9.81
C LYS A 125 6.78 20.08 10.91
N THR A 126 6.55 21.37 11.14
CA THR A 126 7.20 22.09 12.24
C THR A 126 6.63 21.66 13.59
N PHE A 127 7.34 21.94 14.69
CA PHE A 127 6.85 21.64 16.05
C PHE A 127 5.47 22.26 16.33
N ASP A 128 5.23 23.47 15.82
CA ASP A 128 3.98 24.21 15.96
C ASP A 128 2.81 23.52 15.20
N GLN A 129 3.05 23.10 13.96
CA GLN A 129 2.07 22.35 13.16
C GLN A 129 1.73 20.98 13.73
N LEU A 130 2.63 20.39 14.51
CA LEU A 130 2.39 19.13 15.21
C LEU A 130 1.65 19.32 16.53
N GLY A 131 1.38 20.56 16.97
CA GLY A 131 0.75 20.85 18.26
C GLY A 131 1.61 20.44 19.45
N LEU A 132 2.94 20.38 19.26
CA LEU A 132 3.86 19.94 20.30
C LEU A 132 4.13 21.07 21.27
N ALA A 133 4.24 20.73 22.56
CA ALA A 133 4.57 21.71 23.58
C ALA A 133 5.96 22.32 23.30
N PRO A 134 6.16 23.64 23.55
CA PRO A 134 7.43 24.33 23.28
C PRO A 134 8.61 23.78 24.09
N ILE A 135 8.36 22.97 25.13
CA ILE A 135 9.43 22.25 25.83
C ILE A 135 10.14 21.22 24.94
N ILE A 136 9.46 20.68 23.91
CA ILE A 136 10.05 19.70 23.00
C ILE A 136 11.10 20.34 22.09
N SER A 137 10.90 21.59 21.64
CA SER A 137 11.93 22.30 20.89
C SER A 137 13.17 22.59 21.76
N GLN A 138 12.96 22.95 23.05
CA GLN A 138 14.07 23.13 23.99
C GLN A 138 14.85 21.83 24.28
N LEU A 139 14.19 20.67 24.19
CA LEU A 139 14.88 19.37 24.28
C LEU A 139 15.78 19.14 23.07
N ALA A 140 15.37 19.58 21.87
CA ALA A 140 16.17 19.47 20.66
C ALA A 140 17.42 20.38 20.69
N ASP A 141 17.37 21.50 21.41
CA ASP A 141 18.49 22.45 21.57
C ASP A 141 19.55 21.99 22.60
N ARG A 142 19.32 20.89 23.32
CA ARG A 142 20.27 20.38 24.33
C ARG A 142 21.53 19.85 23.63
N PRO A 143 22.74 20.34 23.97
CA PRO A 143 23.97 19.93 23.29
C PRO A 143 24.39 18.48 23.58
N ARG A 144 23.92 17.91 24.71
CA ARG A 144 24.22 16.55 25.17
C ARG A 144 23.07 15.99 25.99
N GLY A 145 22.80 14.70 25.86
CA GLY A 145 21.75 13.99 26.58
C GLY A 145 21.17 12.87 25.74
N LEU A 146 20.45 11.95 26.38
CA LEU A 146 19.66 10.93 25.70
C LEU A 146 18.19 11.34 25.76
N VAL A 147 17.57 11.56 24.60
CA VAL A 147 16.14 11.83 24.50
C VAL A 147 15.47 10.59 23.93
N LEU A 148 14.62 9.94 24.73
CA LEU A 148 13.79 8.82 24.27
C LEU A 148 12.41 9.34 23.88
N VAL A 149 11.99 9.04 22.66
CA VAL A 149 10.60 9.24 22.20
C VAL A 149 9.93 7.87 22.21
N PRO A 150 9.17 7.52 23.27
CA PRO A 150 8.47 6.25 23.30
C PRO A 150 7.33 6.25 22.26
N PRO A 151 7.02 5.09 21.65
CA PRO A 151 5.85 4.96 20.79
C PRO A 151 4.58 5.27 21.58
N ARG A 152 3.54 5.77 20.90
CA ARG A 152 2.25 6.07 21.53
C ARG A 152 1.67 4.80 22.15
N TRP A 153 1.55 4.79 23.47
CA TRP A 153 0.89 3.72 24.21
C TRP A 153 -0.62 3.81 23.95
N PRO A 154 -1.32 2.71 23.63
CA PRO A 154 -2.78 2.71 23.61
C PRO A 154 -3.26 3.01 25.04
N ARG A 155 -4.13 4.02 25.18
CA ARG A 155 -4.92 4.22 26.40
C ARG A 155 -6.24 3.52 26.24
#